data_AF-A0A1E4BAA8-F1
#
_entry.id   AF-A0A1E4BAA8-F1
#
_cell.length_a   1.000
_cell.length_b   1.000
_cell.length_c   1.000
_cell.angle_alpha   90.00
_cell.angle_beta   90.00
_cell.angle_gamma   90.00
#
_symmetry.space_group_name_H-M   'P 1'
#
loop_
_entity.id
_entity.type
_entity.pdbx_description
1 polymer ?
#
loop_
_entity_poly.entity_id
_entity_poly.type
_entity_poly.pdbx_seq_one_letter_code
_entity_poly.pdbx_strand_id
1 'polypeptide(L)'
;MTPSHRGLLDALKRRGRASVPQLAEELGLNIETIRDHLKTLVARELVRREGAVRSGPGRPEIVYALTESAEALFPRREGEILRELGAYLVKHRHERLLRDFFTEYIDRRRAEAASRVAHLEGRARLEEVAQIFSELGFMLVIEERDHTPRLRLCHCPLRDLVDATNIPCRAEIGFLTELLDETLTRVSYIPEGDASCSYEPTEG
;
A
#
# COMPACT_ATOMS: atom_id res chain seq x y z
N MET A 1 -17.16 -8.50 3.63
CA MET A 1 -17.14 -8.21 5.08
C MET A 1 -18.58 -7.95 5.50
N THR A 2 -19.09 -8.55 6.59
CA THR A 2 -20.52 -8.42 6.98
C THR A 2 -20.76 -7.11 7.75
N PRO A 3 -22.02 -6.63 7.86
CA PRO A 3 -22.36 -5.47 8.69
C PRO A 3 -21.95 -5.65 10.16
N SER A 4 -22.12 -6.85 10.72
CA SER A 4 -21.70 -7.16 12.09
C SER A 4 -20.18 -7.09 12.28
N HIS A 5 -19.40 -7.57 11.30
CA HIS A 5 -17.94 -7.43 11.32
C HIS A 5 -17.52 -5.95 11.29
N ARG A 6 -18.18 -5.14 10.45
CA ARG A 6 -17.91 -3.70 10.39
C ARG A 6 -18.21 -3.02 11.73
N GLY A 7 -19.37 -3.31 12.32
CA GLY A 7 -19.78 -2.77 13.62
C GLY A 7 -18.80 -3.11 14.75
N LEU A 8 -18.29 -4.35 14.77
CA LEU A 8 -17.25 -4.77 15.72
C LEU A 8 -15.95 -4.00 15.57
N LEU A 9 -15.46 -3.87 14.34
CA LEU A 9 -14.23 -3.11 14.07
C LEU A 9 -14.39 -1.64 14.48
N ASP A 10 -15.56 -1.05 14.22
CA ASP A 10 -15.85 0.35 14.59
C ASP A 10 -15.96 0.55 16.10
N ALA A 11 -16.61 -0.38 16.81
CA ALA A 11 -16.69 -0.37 18.27
C ALA A 11 -15.29 -0.48 18.90
N LEU A 12 -14.47 -1.40 18.40
CA LEU A 12 -13.07 -1.53 18.82
C LEU A 12 -12.25 -0.28 18.50
N LYS A 13 -12.46 0.36 17.34
CA LYS A 13 -11.78 1.62 16.99
C LYS A 13 -12.10 2.75 17.97
N ARG A 14 -13.37 2.92 18.32
CA ARG A 14 -13.82 3.97 19.26
C ARG A 14 -13.33 3.73 20.69
N ARG A 15 -13.30 2.47 21.13
CA ARG A 15 -12.91 2.11 22.51
C ARG A 15 -11.41 1.87 22.69
N GLY A 16 -10.68 1.65 21.61
CA GLY A 16 -9.32 1.09 21.60
C GLY A 16 -9.32 -0.42 21.84
N ARG A 17 -9.97 -0.88 22.92
CA ARG A 17 -10.15 -2.31 23.23
C ARG A 17 -11.48 -2.57 23.93
N ALA A 18 -12.02 -3.78 23.78
CA ALA A 18 -13.28 -4.16 24.41
C ALA A 18 -13.38 -5.66 24.71
N SER A 19 -14.14 -6.03 25.73
CA SER A 19 -14.51 -7.42 26.01
C SER A 19 -15.74 -7.85 25.22
N VAL A 20 -15.99 -9.16 25.17
CA VAL A 20 -17.16 -9.72 24.46
C VAL A 20 -18.49 -9.17 24.97
N PRO A 21 -18.75 -9.09 26.30
CA PRO A 21 -19.97 -8.47 26.81
C PRO A 21 -20.15 -7.01 26.39
N GLN A 22 -19.09 -6.21 26.42
CA GLN A 22 -19.15 -4.79 26.01
C GLN A 22 -19.53 -4.64 24.53
N LEU A 23 -18.98 -5.52 23.67
CA LEU A 23 -19.30 -5.53 22.24
C LEU A 23 -20.71 -6.05 21.96
N ALA A 24 -21.17 -7.03 22.74
CA ALA A 24 -22.53 -7.57 22.66
C ALA A 24 -23.58 -6.51 23.02
N GLU A 25 -23.35 -5.78 24.11
CA GLU A 25 -24.21 -4.68 24.55
C GLU A 25 -24.27 -3.55 23.50
N GLU A 26 -23.12 -3.07 23.02
CA GLU A 26 -23.08 -1.97 22.05
C GLU A 26 -23.74 -2.30 20.71
N LEU A 27 -23.61 -3.54 20.24
CA LEU A 27 -24.14 -3.97 18.94
C LEU A 27 -25.53 -4.59 19.03
N GLY A 28 -26.09 -4.78 20.23
CA GLY A 28 -27.38 -5.45 20.42
C GLY A 28 -27.38 -6.91 19.96
N LEU A 29 -26.23 -7.58 20.01
CA LEU A 29 -26.05 -8.97 19.59
C LEU A 29 -25.80 -9.86 20.80
N ASN A 30 -26.16 -11.14 20.71
CA ASN A 30 -25.84 -12.08 21.77
C ASN A 30 -24.32 -12.39 21.81
N ILE A 31 -23.87 -12.85 22.98
CA ILE A 31 -22.46 -13.14 23.27
C ILE A 31 -21.85 -14.17 22.31
N GLU A 32 -22.59 -15.22 21.94
CA GLU A 32 -22.05 -16.28 21.06
C GLU A 32 -21.84 -15.78 19.63
N THR A 33 -22.77 -14.96 19.12
CA THR A 33 -22.64 -14.30 17.81
C THR A 33 -21.40 -13.39 17.78
N ILE A 34 -21.16 -12.62 18.85
CA ILE A 34 -19.95 -11.79 18.95
C ILE A 34 -18.68 -12.64 18.97
N ARG A 35 -18.66 -13.76 19.70
CA ARG A 35 -17.50 -14.67 19.73
C ARG A 35 -17.20 -15.27 18.37
N ASP A 36 -18.23 -15.67 17.63
CA ASP A 36 -18.07 -16.24 16.29
C ASP A 36 -17.49 -15.22 15.30
N HIS A 37 -18.03 -14.00 15.32
CA HIS A 37 -17.50 -12.90 14.51
C HIS A 37 -16.06 -12.53 14.90
N LEU A 38 -15.74 -12.45 16.19
CA LEU A 38 -14.37 -12.17 16.65
C LEU A 38 -13.40 -13.29 16.25
N LYS A 39 -13.81 -14.56 16.30
CA LYS A 39 -12.98 -15.67 15.78
C LYS A 39 -12.64 -15.45 14.30
N THR A 40 -13.64 -15.07 13.50
CA THR A 40 -13.43 -14.79 12.07
C THR A 40 -12.51 -13.58 11.86
N LEU A 41 -12.66 -12.51 12.64
CA LEU A 41 -11.82 -11.32 12.54
C LEU A 41 -10.37 -11.57 13.02
N VAL A 42 -10.18 -12.41 14.03
CA VAL A 42 -8.86 -12.86 14.49
C VAL A 42 -8.18 -13.74 13.43
N ALA A 43 -8.93 -14.66 12.80
CA ALA A 43 -8.39 -15.49 11.72
C ALA A 43 -8.00 -14.68 10.48
N ARG A 44 -8.55 -13.48 10.32
CA ARG A 44 -8.19 -12.51 9.26
C ARG A 44 -7.14 -11.50 9.72
N GLU A 45 -6.58 -11.68 10.92
CA GLU A 45 -5.59 -10.78 11.51
C GLU A 45 -6.06 -9.32 11.63
N LEU A 46 -7.37 -9.06 11.69
CA LEU A 46 -7.93 -7.71 11.85
C LEU A 46 -8.15 -7.34 13.32
N VAL A 47 -8.23 -8.35 14.17
CA VAL A 47 -8.42 -8.20 15.61
C VAL A 47 -7.45 -9.13 16.31
N ARG A 48 -6.87 -8.68 17.43
CA ARG A 48 -6.03 -9.49 18.31
C ARG A 48 -6.62 -9.55 19.71
N ARG A 49 -6.30 -10.62 20.43
CA ARG A 49 -6.50 -10.68 21.89
C ARG A 49 -5.38 -9.87 22.53
N GLU A 50 -5.73 -8.85 23.29
CA GLU A 50 -4.75 -7.95 23.91
C GLU A 50 -4.48 -8.29 25.38
N GLY A 51 -5.33 -9.10 26.00
CA GLY A 51 -5.15 -9.56 27.37
C GLY A 51 -6.46 -9.99 28.00
N ALA A 52 -6.49 -9.97 29.34
CA ALA A 52 -7.71 -10.17 30.09
C ALA A 52 -7.85 -9.13 31.21
N VAL A 53 -9.07 -8.65 31.43
CA VAL A 53 -9.39 -7.66 32.47
C VAL A 53 -10.29 -8.31 33.52
N ARG A 54 -10.03 -8.03 34.80
CA ARG A 54 -10.94 -8.40 35.90
C ARG A 54 -11.86 -7.23 36.20
N SER A 55 -13.15 -7.46 36.04
CA SER A 55 -14.20 -6.45 36.30
C SER A 55 -15.06 -6.78 37.54
N GLY A 56 -14.77 -7.89 38.24
CA GLY A 56 -15.53 -8.36 39.40
C GLY A 56 -15.17 -9.80 39.81
N PRO A 57 -15.95 -10.42 40.73
CA PRO A 57 -15.78 -11.83 41.09
C PRO A 57 -16.04 -12.74 39.89
N GLY A 58 -15.03 -13.51 39.47
CA GLY A 58 -15.13 -14.42 38.32
C GLY A 58 -13.84 -14.60 37.53
N ARG A 59 -13.95 -15.30 36.40
CA ARG A 59 -12.85 -15.48 35.45
C ARG A 59 -12.60 -14.14 34.73
N PRO A 60 -11.33 -13.69 34.58
CA PRO A 60 -11.00 -12.51 33.80
C PRO A 60 -11.59 -12.56 32.38
N GLU A 61 -12.11 -11.45 31.89
CA GLU A 61 -12.67 -11.33 30.54
C GLU A 61 -11.57 -11.05 29.53
N ILE A 62 -11.51 -11.81 28.44
CA ILE A 62 -10.59 -11.53 27.34
C ILE A 62 -11.02 -10.24 26.66
N VAL A 63 -10.05 -9.34 26.47
CA VAL A 63 -10.22 -8.11 25.70
C VAL A 63 -9.58 -8.23 24.32
N TYR A 64 -10.26 -7.63 23.35
CA TYR A 64 -9.87 -7.60 21.96
C TYR A 64 -9.52 -6.18 21.56
N ALA A 65 -8.56 -6.02 20.66
CA ALA A 65 -8.14 -4.74 20.09
C ALA A 65 -7.88 -4.92 18.59
N LEU A 66 -7.92 -3.81 17.84
CA LEU A 66 -7.55 -3.82 16.43
C LEU A 66 -6.06 -4.13 16.25
N THR A 67 -5.75 -4.78 15.14
CA THR A 67 -4.38 -4.91 14.65
C THR A 67 -4.01 -3.69 13.79
N GLU A 68 -2.73 -3.56 13.46
CA GLU A 68 -2.26 -2.53 12.54
C GLU A 68 -2.82 -2.73 11.12
N SER A 69 -3.00 -3.96 10.67
CA SER A 69 -3.61 -4.25 9.36
C SER A 69 -5.08 -3.81 9.29
N ALA A 70 -5.82 -3.85 10.39
CA ALA A 70 -7.19 -3.32 10.43
C ALA A 70 -7.25 -1.80 10.33
N GLU A 71 -6.17 -1.07 10.62
CA GLU A 71 -6.12 0.39 10.46
C GLU A 71 -6.28 0.83 9.01
N ALA A 72 -5.99 -0.04 8.04
CA ALA A 72 -6.21 0.23 6.62
C ALA A 72 -7.71 0.22 6.23
N LEU A 73 -8.59 -0.30 7.09
CA LEU A 73 -10.03 -0.40 6.84
C LEU A 73 -10.82 0.84 7.27
N PHE A 74 -10.15 1.84 7.85
CA PHE A 74 -10.77 3.08 8.28
C PHE A 74 -10.48 4.20 7.27
N PRO A 75 -11.35 5.23 7.19
CA PRO A 75 -11.13 6.35 6.29
C PRO A 75 -9.75 6.98 6.49
N ARG A 76 -9.06 7.18 5.38
CA ARG A 76 -7.73 7.77 5.28
C ARG A 76 -7.78 8.91 4.27
N ARG A 77 -7.04 9.98 4.53
CA ARG A 77 -6.99 11.20 3.68
C ARG A 77 -5.58 11.54 3.24
N GLU A 78 -4.62 10.68 3.51
CA GLU A 78 -3.20 10.87 3.19
C GLU A 78 -3.01 11.11 1.69
N GLY A 79 -3.66 10.32 0.82
CA GLY A 79 -3.61 10.51 -0.63
C GLY A 79 -4.15 11.88 -1.07
N GLU A 80 -5.32 12.27 -0.56
CA GLU A 80 -5.92 13.59 -0.82
C GLU A 80 -5.01 14.74 -0.37
N ILE A 81 -4.48 14.66 0.84
CA ILE A 81 -3.56 15.68 1.39
C ILE A 81 -2.26 15.73 0.58
N LEU A 82 -1.71 14.58 0.16
CA LEU A 82 -0.52 14.54 -0.68
C LEU A 82 -0.75 15.18 -2.05
N ARG A 83 -1.91 14.94 -2.67
CA ARG A 83 -2.32 15.62 -3.91
C ARG A 83 -2.40 17.13 -3.71
N GLU A 84 -3.09 17.58 -2.67
CA GLU A 84 -3.22 19.02 -2.36
C GLU A 84 -1.86 19.68 -2.12
N LEU A 85 -0.99 19.02 -1.35
CA LEU A 85 0.37 19.47 -1.09
C LEU A 85 1.21 19.55 -2.38
N GLY A 86 1.15 18.51 -3.22
CA GLY A 86 1.82 18.48 -4.51
C GLY A 86 1.35 19.63 -5.42
N ALA A 87 0.03 19.79 -5.55
CA ALA A 87 -0.58 20.86 -6.33
C ALA A 87 -0.21 22.25 -5.80
N TYR A 88 -0.19 22.42 -4.47
CA TYR A 88 0.25 23.66 -3.84
C TYR A 88 1.70 24.00 -4.21
N LEU A 89 2.62 23.04 -4.06
CA LEU A 89 4.04 23.26 -4.38
C LEU A 89 4.24 23.59 -5.87
N VAL A 90 3.51 22.94 -6.77
CA VAL A 90 3.53 23.27 -8.21
C VAL A 90 2.99 24.67 -8.48
N LYS A 91 1.83 25.01 -7.92
CA LYS A 91 1.21 26.33 -8.06
C LYS A 91 2.14 27.45 -7.59
N HIS A 92 2.91 27.22 -6.53
CA HIS A 92 3.82 28.18 -5.93
C HIS A 92 5.28 28.06 -6.43
N ARG A 93 5.54 27.35 -7.55
CA ARG A 93 6.88 27.24 -8.18
C ARG A 93 7.95 26.63 -7.27
N HIS A 94 7.54 25.70 -6.40
CA HIS A 94 8.40 24.93 -5.52
C HIS A 94 8.56 23.48 -6.00
N GLU A 95 8.39 23.20 -7.29
CA GLU A 95 8.53 21.84 -7.85
C GLU A 95 9.92 21.25 -7.63
N ARG A 96 10.94 22.11 -7.46
CA ARG A 96 12.29 21.67 -7.14
C ARG A 96 12.35 20.90 -5.82
N LEU A 97 11.62 21.32 -4.78
CA LEU A 97 11.61 20.59 -3.50
C LEU A 97 11.04 19.19 -3.66
N LEU A 98 10.01 19.02 -4.50
CA LEU A 98 9.47 17.70 -4.84
C LEU A 98 10.51 16.87 -5.60
N ARG A 99 11.19 17.44 -6.59
CA ARG A 99 12.26 16.72 -7.33
C ARG A 99 13.37 16.27 -6.41
N ASP A 100 13.93 17.18 -5.62
CA ASP A 100 15.04 16.90 -4.70
C ASP A 100 14.62 15.81 -3.69
N PHE A 101 13.40 15.88 -3.14
CA PHE A 101 12.86 14.83 -2.28
C PHE A 101 12.79 13.46 -2.96
N PHE A 102 12.26 13.38 -4.18
CA PHE A 102 12.13 12.10 -4.89
C PHE A 102 13.48 11.55 -5.35
N THR A 103 14.43 12.41 -5.71
CA THR A 103 15.83 12.01 -5.95
C THR A 103 16.41 11.34 -4.71
N GLU A 104 16.36 12.01 -3.55
CA GLU A 104 16.85 11.42 -2.30
C GLU A 104 16.08 10.15 -1.89
N TYR A 105 14.77 10.12 -2.17
CA TYR A 105 13.94 8.95 -1.89
C TYR A 105 14.40 7.71 -2.67
N ILE A 106 14.76 7.88 -3.94
CA ILE A 106 15.34 6.81 -4.77
C ILE A 106 16.78 6.50 -4.35
N ASP A 107 17.61 7.52 -4.11
CA ASP A 107 19.03 7.34 -3.74
C ASP A 107 19.20 6.48 -2.48
N ARG A 108 18.33 6.66 -1.48
CA ARG A 108 18.33 5.84 -0.26
C ARG A 108 18.10 4.34 -0.51
N ARG A 109 17.53 3.98 -1.66
CA ARG A 109 17.20 2.60 -2.05
C ARG A 109 18.12 2.05 -3.15
N ARG A 110 18.83 2.95 -3.84
CA ARG A 110 19.65 2.64 -5.00
C ARG A 110 20.70 1.58 -4.71
N ALA A 111 21.48 1.73 -3.65
CA ALA A 111 22.58 0.81 -3.34
C ALA A 111 22.10 -0.65 -3.12
N GLU A 112 21.05 -0.81 -2.32
CA GLU A 112 20.46 -2.13 -2.05
C GLU A 112 19.84 -2.73 -3.32
N ALA A 113 19.02 -1.97 -4.03
CA ALA A 113 18.37 -2.43 -5.27
C ALA A 113 19.40 -2.80 -6.35
N ALA A 114 20.42 -1.98 -6.57
CA ALA A 114 21.50 -2.25 -7.52
C ALA A 114 22.27 -3.53 -7.15
N SER A 115 22.54 -3.76 -5.86
CA SER A 115 23.22 -4.97 -5.42
C SER A 115 22.43 -6.25 -5.70
N ARG A 116 21.09 -6.20 -5.59
CA ARG A 116 20.20 -7.34 -5.85
C ARG A 116 20.19 -7.74 -7.33
N VAL A 117 20.31 -6.77 -8.24
CA VAL A 117 20.26 -7.01 -9.70
C VAL A 117 21.64 -7.17 -10.35
N ALA A 118 22.73 -6.85 -9.65
CA ALA A 118 24.09 -6.75 -10.22
C ALA A 118 24.59 -8.02 -10.94
N HIS A 119 24.13 -9.19 -10.49
CA HIS A 119 24.53 -10.50 -11.06
C HIS A 119 23.43 -11.17 -11.88
N LEU A 120 22.31 -10.46 -12.10
CA LEU A 120 21.16 -10.99 -12.82
C LEU A 120 21.12 -10.41 -14.23
N GLU A 121 20.68 -11.25 -15.17
CA GLU A 121 20.51 -10.88 -16.58
C GLU A 121 19.15 -11.35 -17.10
N GLY A 122 18.73 -10.77 -18.22
CA GLY A 122 17.51 -11.14 -18.93
C GLY A 122 16.27 -11.23 -18.03
N ARG A 123 15.56 -12.35 -18.11
CA ARG A 123 14.31 -12.58 -17.37
C ARG A 123 14.49 -12.51 -15.85
N ALA A 124 15.58 -13.06 -15.31
CA ALA A 124 15.82 -13.06 -13.87
C ALA A 124 16.00 -11.63 -13.33
N ARG A 125 16.67 -10.77 -14.09
CA ARG A 125 16.82 -9.35 -13.74
C ARG A 125 15.48 -8.63 -13.73
N LEU A 126 14.65 -8.85 -14.75
CA LEU A 126 13.30 -8.27 -14.84
C LEU A 126 12.43 -8.69 -13.65
N GLU A 127 12.48 -9.96 -13.25
CA GLU A 127 11.73 -10.50 -12.12
C GLU A 127 12.17 -9.89 -10.80
N GLU A 128 13.48 -9.73 -10.59
CA GLU A 128 14.00 -9.07 -9.39
C GLU A 128 13.62 -7.58 -9.34
N VAL A 129 13.66 -6.87 -10.48
CA VAL A 129 13.18 -5.48 -10.56
C VAL A 129 11.68 -5.40 -10.25
N ALA A 130 10.86 -6.30 -10.79
CA ALA A 130 9.43 -6.37 -10.47
C ALA A 130 9.19 -6.60 -8.97
N GLN A 131 10.01 -7.44 -8.34
CA GLN A 131 9.95 -7.72 -6.92
C GLN A 131 10.34 -6.50 -6.07
N ILE A 132 11.43 -5.80 -6.40
CA ILE A 132 11.85 -4.56 -5.74
C ILE A 132 10.72 -3.51 -5.78
N PHE A 133 10.11 -3.32 -6.95
CA PHE A 133 8.99 -2.37 -7.09
C PHE A 133 7.75 -2.83 -6.31
N SER A 134 7.50 -4.13 -6.23
CA SER A 134 6.41 -4.68 -5.43
C SER A 134 6.56 -4.41 -3.94
N GLU A 135 7.78 -4.49 -3.42
CA GLU A 135 8.12 -4.13 -2.03
C GLU A 135 7.95 -2.63 -1.75
N LEU A 136 8.10 -1.78 -2.78
CA LEU A 136 7.81 -0.35 -2.70
C LEU A 136 6.31 -0.02 -2.83
N GLY A 137 5.46 -1.05 -2.93
CA GLY A 137 4.01 -0.91 -3.03
C GLY A 137 3.51 -0.66 -4.45
N PHE A 138 4.35 -0.79 -5.48
CA PHE A 138 3.88 -0.89 -6.85
C PHE A 138 3.34 -2.29 -7.14
N MET A 139 2.59 -2.46 -8.23
CA MET A 139 2.24 -3.79 -8.73
C MET A 139 2.81 -3.94 -10.13
N LEU A 140 4.12 -4.16 -10.20
CA LEU A 140 4.84 -4.31 -11.46
C LEU A 140 4.82 -5.78 -11.88
N VAL A 141 4.24 -6.06 -13.03
CA VAL A 141 4.19 -7.41 -13.61
C VAL A 141 4.93 -7.41 -14.95
N ILE A 142 5.46 -8.57 -15.31
CA ILE A 142 6.10 -8.77 -16.62
C ILE A 142 5.09 -9.48 -17.51
N GLU A 143 4.77 -8.87 -18.64
CA GLU A 143 3.92 -9.47 -19.68
C GLU A 143 4.76 -9.80 -20.91
N GLU A 144 4.40 -10.88 -21.60
CA GLU A 144 4.95 -11.17 -22.91
C GLU A 144 4.01 -10.62 -23.98
N ARG A 145 4.54 -9.74 -24.83
CA ARG A 145 3.85 -9.23 -26.03
C ARG A 145 4.78 -9.45 -27.20
N ASP A 146 4.30 -10.15 -28.23
CA ASP A 146 5.04 -10.38 -29.47
C ASP A 146 6.46 -10.95 -29.26
N HIS A 147 6.61 -11.85 -28.27
CA HIS A 147 7.88 -12.46 -27.84
C HIS A 147 8.89 -11.50 -27.17
N THR A 148 8.47 -10.28 -26.84
CA THR A 148 9.26 -9.30 -26.10
C THR A 148 8.66 -9.10 -24.70
N PRO A 149 9.49 -9.15 -23.64
CA PRO A 149 9.02 -8.84 -22.29
C PRO A 149 8.71 -7.35 -22.15
N ARG A 150 7.56 -7.04 -21.56
CA ARG A 150 7.07 -5.69 -21.26
C ARG A 150 6.80 -5.57 -19.77
N LEU A 151 7.18 -4.45 -19.17
CA LEU A 151 6.85 -4.15 -17.78
C LEU A 151 5.53 -3.40 -17.71
N ARG A 152 4.58 -3.93 -16.94
CA ARG A 152 3.26 -3.33 -16.73
C ARG A 152 3.01 -3.07 -15.25
N LEU A 153 2.88 -1.79 -14.91
CA LEU A 153 2.61 -1.30 -13.57
C LEU A 153 1.10 -1.13 -13.40
N CYS A 154 0.49 -2.08 -12.69
CA CYS A 154 -0.95 -2.18 -12.47
C CYS A 154 -1.44 -1.31 -11.31
N HIS A 155 -0.54 -0.94 -10.41
CA HIS A 155 -0.86 -0.12 -9.24
C HIS A 155 0.30 0.84 -8.94
N CYS A 156 -0.05 2.12 -8.76
CA CYS A 156 0.85 3.16 -8.30
C CYS A 156 0.48 3.53 -6.85
N PRO A 157 1.39 3.37 -5.87
CA PRO A 157 1.14 3.74 -4.48
C PRO A 157 1.04 5.26 -4.28
N LEU A 158 1.41 6.04 -5.30
CA LEU A 158 1.38 7.50 -5.32
C LEU A 158 0.26 8.06 -6.22
N ARG A 159 -0.79 7.25 -6.49
CA ARG A 159 -1.86 7.57 -7.44
C ARG A 159 -2.42 8.99 -7.27
N ASP A 160 -2.74 9.39 -6.05
CA ASP A 160 -3.31 10.73 -5.81
C ASP A 160 -2.31 11.87 -6.08
N LEU A 161 -1.03 11.67 -5.77
CA LEU A 161 0.01 12.69 -5.97
C LEU A 161 0.32 12.88 -7.45
N VAL A 162 0.30 11.80 -8.25
CA VAL A 162 0.65 11.87 -9.67
C VAL A 162 -0.38 12.61 -10.52
N ASP A 163 -1.62 12.76 -10.01
CA ASP A 163 -2.63 13.63 -10.60
C ASP A 163 -2.26 15.13 -10.50
N ALA A 164 -1.40 15.50 -9.53
CA ALA A 164 -0.94 16.87 -9.35
C ALA A 164 0.42 17.17 -10.01
N THR A 165 1.27 16.14 -10.21
CA THR A 165 2.62 16.30 -10.75
C THR A 165 3.20 14.99 -11.29
N ASN A 166 3.95 15.06 -12.39
CA ASN A 166 4.61 13.88 -12.97
C ASN A 166 6.00 13.59 -12.37
N ILE A 167 6.46 14.35 -11.36
CA ILE A 167 7.79 14.18 -10.76
C ILE A 167 8.02 12.77 -10.21
N PRO A 168 7.11 12.16 -9.42
CA PRO A 168 7.29 10.79 -8.95
C PRO A 168 7.42 9.80 -10.11
N CYS A 169 6.61 9.98 -11.16
CA CYS A 169 6.63 9.12 -12.35
C CYS A 169 7.94 9.22 -13.14
N ARG A 170 8.64 10.36 -13.09
CA ARG A 170 9.97 10.54 -13.70
C ARG A 170 11.06 9.84 -12.89
N ALA A 171 11.00 9.97 -11.57
CA ALA A 171 11.91 9.25 -10.67
C ALA A 171 11.74 7.73 -10.80
N GLU A 172 10.48 7.26 -10.91
CA GLU A 172 10.13 5.86 -11.11
C GLU A 172 10.72 5.26 -12.39
N ILE A 173 10.46 5.86 -13.57
CA ILE A 173 11.00 5.36 -14.84
C ILE A 173 12.52 5.47 -14.90
N GLY A 174 13.09 6.53 -14.33
CA GLY A 174 14.55 6.67 -14.22
C GLY A 174 15.17 5.55 -13.39
N PHE A 175 14.53 5.17 -12.29
CA PHE A 175 14.98 4.06 -11.46
C PHE A 175 14.81 2.69 -12.14
N LEU A 176 13.71 2.47 -12.89
CA LEU A 176 13.55 1.28 -13.72
C LEU A 176 14.66 1.17 -14.76
N THR A 177 14.92 2.25 -15.51
CA THR A 177 15.97 2.29 -16.53
C THR A 177 17.35 2.01 -15.95
N GLU A 178 17.67 2.57 -14.78
CA GLU A 178 18.93 2.29 -14.10
C GLU A 178 19.05 0.82 -13.68
N LEU A 179 18.02 0.26 -13.04
CA LEU A 179 18.10 -1.12 -12.56
C LEU A 179 18.13 -2.13 -13.69
N LEU A 180 17.56 -1.82 -14.85
CA LEU A 180 17.56 -2.71 -16.02
C LEU A 180 18.76 -2.49 -16.95
N ASP A 181 19.51 -1.40 -16.74
CA ASP A 181 20.56 -0.96 -17.66
C ASP A 181 20.03 -0.77 -19.10
N GLU A 182 18.79 -0.28 -19.21
CA GLU A 182 18.06 -0.17 -20.48
C GLU A 182 17.19 1.08 -20.51
N THR A 183 17.23 1.83 -21.61
CA THR A 183 16.40 3.04 -21.76
C THR A 183 14.96 2.66 -22.04
N LEU A 184 14.05 3.03 -21.14
CA LEU A 184 12.63 2.72 -21.27
C LEU A 184 11.82 3.92 -21.70
N THR A 185 10.82 3.67 -22.55
CA THR A 185 9.77 4.62 -22.88
C THR A 185 8.45 4.15 -22.27
N ARG A 186 7.69 5.11 -21.73
CA ARG A 186 6.33 4.85 -21.24
C ARG A 186 5.35 4.92 -22.41
N VAL A 187 4.61 3.85 -22.63
CA VAL A 187 3.68 3.68 -23.77
C VAL A 187 2.21 3.67 -23.35
N SER A 188 1.94 3.53 -22.05
CA SER A 188 0.61 3.78 -21.45
C SER A 188 0.80 4.44 -20.09
N TYR A 189 -0.16 5.27 -19.66
CA TYR A 189 0.01 6.12 -18.48
C TYR A 189 -1.29 6.26 -17.67
N ILE A 190 -1.24 5.78 -16.43
CA ILE A 190 -2.40 5.78 -15.50
C ILE A 190 -3.05 7.18 -15.34
N PRO A 191 -2.30 8.27 -15.14
CA PRO A 191 -2.89 9.62 -15.04
C PRO A 191 -3.58 10.11 -16.31
N GLU A 192 -3.29 9.51 -17.47
CA GLU A 192 -3.99 9.79 -18.74
C GLU A 192 -5.27 8.95 -18.94
N GLY A 193 -5.61 8.09 -17.96
CA GLY A 193 -6.83 7.29 -17.96
C GLY A 193 -6.62 5.81 -18.29
N ASP A 194 -5.39 5.40 -18.58
CA ASP A 194 -5.08 3.99 -18.82
C ASP A 194 -5.23 3.14 -17.56
N ALA A 195 -5.52 1.84 -17.74
CA ALA A 195 -5.62 0.88 -16.64
C ALA A 195 -4.26 0.58 -15.97
N SER A 196 -3.14 0.86 -16.64
CA SER A 196 -1.79 0.61 -16.16
C SER A 196 -0.76 1.48 -16.86
N CYS A 197 0.36 1.76 -16.20
CA CYS A 197 1.52 2.30 -16.89
C CYS A 197 2.30 1.14 -17.50
N SER A 198 2.75 1.25 -18.74
CA SER A 198 3.56 0.21 -19.35
C SER A 198 4.82 0.78 -19.96
N TYR A 199 5.89 0.00 -19.89
CA TYR A 199 7.22 0.39 -20.28
C TYR A 199 7.79 -0.59 -21.29
N GLU A 200 8.37 -0.04 -22.35
CA GLU A 200 9.02 -0.77 -23.42
C GLU A 200 10.42 -0.21 -23.63
N PRO A 201 11.40 -1.03 -24.05
CA PRO A 201 12.69 -0.53 -24.51
C PRO A 201 12.50 0.55 -25.58
N THR A 202 13.29 1.60 -25.51
CA THR A 202 13.27 2.65 -26.52
C THR A 202 13.93 2.10 -27.77
N GLU A 203 13.19 2.00 -28.88
CA GLU A 203 13.78 1.67 -30.17
C GLU A 203 14.81 2.75 -30.55
N GLY A 204 16.04 2.31 -30.85
CA GLY A 204 17.14 3.17 -31.29
C GLY A 204 17.09 3.50 -32.77
#